data_AF-A0A936ESW5-F1
#
_entry.id   AF-A0A936ESW5-F1
#
_cell.length_a   1.000
_cell.length_b   1.000
_cell.length_c   1.000
_cell.angle_alpha   90.00
_cell.angle_beta   90.00
_cell.angle_gamma   90.00
#
_symmetry.space_group_name_H-M   'P 1'
#
loop_
_entity.id
_entity.type
_entity.pdbx_description
1 polymer ?
#
loop_
_entity_poly.entity_id
_entity_poly.type
_entity_poly.pdbx_seq_one_letter_code
_entity_poly.pdbx_strand_id
1 'polypeptide(L)'
;MSALQLLLERATQERDRLAGELRRGEEVALREARQGDQLRNYRGEYLQRWSTQFGRGSTMEIVNCYQSFMQRLDEAVSQQQRQVEAAQRGVAAVRQALMQAEQRVASIRKLMERRRAETLRAQERRDQRQTDETAQQQVLRRARQGLSLQH
;
A
#
# COMPACT_ATOMS: atom_id res chain seq x y z
N MET A 1 10.06 -16.41 -19.46
CA MET A 1 9.53 -15.82 -18.20
C MET A 1 8.49 -16.79 -17.64
N SER A 2 8.59 -17.24 -16.39
CA SER A 2 7.64 -18.21 -15.81
C SER A 2 6.34 -17.53 -15.37
N ALA A 3 5.22 -18.26 -15.33
CA ALA A 3 3.92 -17.72 -14.93
C ALA A 3 3.93 -17.05 -13.54
N LEU A 4 4.72 -17.59 -12.59
CA LEU A 4 4.89 -17.00 -11.25
C LEU A 4 5.66 -15.67 -11.28
N GLN A 5 6.62 -15.50 -12.19
CA GLN A 5 7.33 -14.22 -12.35
C GLN A 5 6.39 -13.13 -12.87
N LEU A 6 5.56 -13.45 -13.86
CA LEU A 6 4.56 -12.52 -14.37
C LEU A 6 3.52 -12.13 -13.30
N LEU A 7 3.07 -13.10 -12.48
CA LEU A 7 2.18 -12.82 -11.35
C LEU A 7 2.83 -11.92 -10.31
N LEU A 8 4.11 -12.14 -9.99
CA LEU A 8 4.85 -11.29 -9.07
C LEU A 8 4.99 -9.87 -9.62
N GLU A 9 5.33 -9.73 -10.90
CA GLU A 9 5.47 -8.43 -11.56
C GLU A 9 4.16 -7.64 -11.50
N ARG A 10 3.04 -8.26 -11.91
CA ARG A 10 1.72 -7.62 -11.83
C ARG A 10 1.32 -7.25 -10.40
N ALA A 11 1.55 -8.13 -9.43
CA ALA A 11 1.25 -7.84 -8.03
C ALA A 11 2.11 -6.69 -7.48
N THR A 12 3.36 -6.59 -7.93
CA THR A 12 4.29 -5.52 -7.56
C THR A 12 3.86 -4.19 -8.16
N GLN A 13 3.49 -4.18 -9.45
CA GLN A 13 2.95 -2.99 -10.12
C GLN A 13 1.68 -2.48 -9.43
N GLU A 14 0.76 -3.37 -9.05
CA GLU A 14 -0.45 -2.99 -8.33
C GLU A 14 -0.15 -2.39 -6.95
N ARG A 15 0.76 -3.01 -6.18
CA ARG A 15 1.21 -2.46 -4.91
C ARG A 15 1.81 -1.05 -5.09
N ASP A 16 2.66 -0.86 -6.10
CA ASP A 16 3.31 0.43 -6.34
C ASP A 16 2.33 1.51 -6.78
N ARG A 17 1.33 1.12 -7.58
CA ARG A 17 0.20 1.99 -7.92
C ARG A 17 -0.56 2.41 -6.67
N LEU A 18 -0.96 1.47 -5.81
CA LEU A 18 -1.69 1.74 -4.57
C LEU A 18 -0.87 2.60 -3.59
N ALA A 19 0.45 2.41 -3.53
CA ALA A 19 1.33 3.27 -2.75
C ALA A 19 1.35 4.71 -3.28
N GLY A 20 1.32 4.88 -4.61
CA GLY A 20 1.17 6.20 -5.24
C GLY A 20 -0.19 6.85 -4.96
N GLU A 21 -1.27 6.07 -5.03
CA GLU A 21 -2.63 6.51 -4.71
C GLU A 21 -2.74 6.92 -3.23
N LEU A 22 -2.12 6.15 -2.31
CA LEU A 22 -2.11 6.48 -0.88
C LEU A 22 -1.46 7.83 -0.61
N ARG A 23 -0.25 8.07 -1.18
CA ARG A 23 0.45 9.36 -1.02
C ARG A 23 -0.40 10.53 -1.49
N ARG A 24 -1.01 10.42 -2.68
CA ARG A 24 -1.89 11.47 -3.22
C ARG A 24 -3.12 11.66 -2.34
N GLY A 25 -3.71 10.58 -1.85
CA GLY A 25 -4.84 10.63 -0.92
C GLY A 25 -4.50 11.35 0.39
N GLU A 26 -3.32 11.07 0.96
CA GLU A 26 -2.83 11.72 2.19
C GLU A 26 -2.56 13.21 1.98
N GLU A 27 -1.98 13.60 0.84
CA GLU A 27 -1.80 15.01 0.46
C GLU A 27 -3.14 15.75 0.35
N VAL A 28 -4.14 15.14 -0.29
CA VAL A 28 -5.49 15.69 -0.39
C VAL A 28 -6.12 15.82 1.00
N ALA A 29 -6.09 14.77 1.82
CA ALA A 29 -6.65 14.80 3.17
C ALA A 29 -6.01 15.89 4.04
N LEU A 30 -4.68 16.09 3.93
CA LEU A 30 -3.97 17.16 4.62
C LEU A 30 -4.40 18.54 4.14
N ARG A 31 -4.58 18.73 2.82
CA ARG A 31 -5.05 19.99 2.23
C ARG A 31 -6.47 20.32 2.70
N GLU A 32 -7.38 19.35 2.68
CA GLU A 32 -8.76 19.53 3.13
C GLU A 32 -8.81 19.87 4.63
N ALA A 33 -7.97 19.22 5.44
CA ALA A 33 -7.89 19.49 6.88
C ALA A 33 -7.43 20.94 7.14
N ARG A 34 -6.38 21.39 6.45
CA ARG A 34 -5.88 22.78 6.54
C ARG A 34 -6.93 23.81 6.15
N GLN A 35 -7.68 23.55 5.07
CA GLN A 35 -8.78 24.45 4.67
C GLN A 35 -9.89 24.48 5.72
N GLY A 36 -10.20 23.34 6.34
CA GLY A 36 -11.15 23.27 7.45
C GLY A 36 -10.69 24.09 8.66
N ASP A 37 -9.42 24.01 9.03
CA ASP A 37 -8.84 24.81 10.11
C ASP A 37 -8.89 26.31 9.80
N GLN A 38 -8.56 26.70 8.57
CA GLN A 38 -8.64 28.09 8.13
C GLN A 38 -10.07 28.65 8.24
N LEU A 39 -11.08 27.90 7.79
CA LEU A 39 -12.48 28.32 7.90
C LEU A 39 -12.94 28.43 9.36
N ARG A 40 -12.54 27.48 10.22
CA ARG A 40 -12.85 27.51 11.66
C ARG A 40 -12.21 28.71 12.36
N ASN A 41 -10.94 28.98 12.07
CA ASN A 41 -10.22 30.13 12.63
C ASN A 41 -10.86 31.45 12.17
N TYR A 42 -11.12 31.58 10.86
CA TYR A 42 -11.79 32.75 10.31
C TYR A 42 -13.16 33.00 10.94
N ARG A 43 -13.95 31.93 11.15
CA ARG A 43 -15.23 32.00 11.85
C ARG A 43 -15.08 32.52 13.28
N GLY A 44 -14.11 32.00 14.05
CA GLY A 44 -13.84 32.45 15.41
C GLY A 44 -13.44 33.92 15.49
N GLU A 45 -12.49 34.34 14.64
CA GLU A 45 -12.06 35.74 14.54
C GLU A 45 -13.20 36.68 14.13
N TYR A 46 -14.06 36.23 13.23
CA TYR A 46 -15.20 37.02 12.77
C TYR A 46 -16.26 37.19 13.88
N LEU A 47 -16.57 36.11 14.62
CA LEU A 47 -17.47 36.16 15.78
C LEU A 47 -16.96 37.13 16.86
N GLN A 48 -15.67 37.10 17.18
CA GLN A 48 -15.05 37.97 18.18
C GLN A 48 -15.05 39.45 17.75
N ARG A 49 -14.78 39.73 16.47
CA ARG A 49 -14.87 41.10 15.92
C ARG A 49 -16.31 41.62 15.99
N TRP A 50 -17.28 40.76 15.68
CA TRP A 50 -18.69 41.12 15.71
C TRP A 50 -19.20 41.41 17.13
N SER A 51 -18.88 40.57 18.12
CA SER A 51 -19.29 40.79 19.51
C SER A 51 -18.76 42.13 20.06
N THR A 52 -17.60 42.57 19.59
CA THR A 52 -16.98 43.85 19.98
C THR A 52 -17.70 45.05 19.34
N GLN A 53 -18.19 44.92 18.10
CA GLN A 53 -18.89 46.01 17.40
C GLN A 53 -20.33 46.20 17.89
N PHE A 54 -21.02 45.11 18.27
CA PHE A 54 -22.39 45.18 18.79
C PHE A 54 -22.49 46.00 20.08
N GLY A 55 -21.45 45.96 20.92
CA GLY A 55 -21.36 46.77 22.14
C GLY A 55 -21.31 48.28 21.91
N ARG A 56 -21.17 48.74 20.65
CA ARG A 56 -21.11 50.16 20.26
C ARG A 56 -22.36 50.68 19.54
N GLY A 57 -23.40 49.84 19.42
CA GLY A 57 -24.64 50.16 18.69
C GLY A 57 -24.57 49.74 17.22
N SER A 58 -25.62 49.09 16.70
CA SER A 58 -25.67 48.56 15.32
C SER A 58 -27.07 48.70 14.72
N THR A 59 -27.15 49.04 13.43
CA THR A 59 -28.41 49.15 12.67
C THR A 59 -28.96 47.77 12.31
N MET A 60 -30.30 47.61 12.29
CA MET A 60 -31.00 46.35 11.98
C MET A 60 -30.56 45.70 10.65
N GLU A 61 -30.28 46.49 9.62
CA GLU A 61 -29.78 46.00 8.32
C GLU A 61 -28.41 45.31 8.42
N ILE A 62 -27.53 45.83 9.28
CA ILE A 62 -26.20 45.25 9.52
C ILE A 62 -26.33 43.92 10.26
N VAL A 63 -27.29 43.82 11.19
CA VAL A 63 -27.62 42.60 11.92
C VAL A 63 -28.09 41.49 10.96
N ASN A 64 -28.98 41.81 10.02
CA ASN A 64 -29.46 40.84 9.02
C ASN A 64 -28.35 40.37 8.07
N CYS A 65 -27.52 41.30 7.59
CA CYS A 65 -26.37 40.97 6.74
C CYS A 65 -25.39 40.02 7.45
N TYR A 66 -25.11 40.30 8.72
CA TYR A 66 -24.27 39.47 9.56
C TYR A 66 -24.81 38.04 9.71
N GLN A 67 -26.08 37.89 10.09
CA GLN A 67 -26.71 36.57 10.27
C GLN A 67 -26.67 35.76 8.98
N SER A 68 -26.98 36.39 7.84
CA SER A 68 -26.93 35.74 6.52
C SER A 68 -25.52 35.27 6.14
N PHE A 69 -24.50 36.09 6.43
CA PHE A 69 -23.11 35.69 6.18
C PHE A 69 -22.64 34.58 7.11
N MET A 70 -23.00 34.62 8.40
CA MET A 70 -22.69 33.56 9.36
C MET A 70 -23.32 32.24 8.97
N GLN A 71 -24.58 32.24 8.53
CA GLN A 71 -25.23 31.03 8.05
C GLN A 71 -24.45 30.41 6.87
N ARG A 72 -24.06 31.21 5.87
CA ARG A 72 -23.25 30.74 4.73
C ARG A 72 -21.89 30.20 5.17
N LEU A 73 -21.25 30.84 6.15
CA LEU A 73 -19.96 30.38 6.68
C LEU A 73 -20.10 29.05 7.43
N ASP A 74 -21.17 28.88 8.21
CA ASP A 74 -21.48 27.64 8.93
C ASP A 74 -21.77 26.49 7.96
N GLU A 75 -22.50 26.77 6.88
CA GLU A 75 -22.74 25.84 5.78
C GLU A 75 -21.42 25.43 5.10
N ALA A 76 -20.54 26.39 4.80
CA ALA A 76 -19.23 26.13 4.20
C ALA A 76 -18.32 25.31 5.12
N VAL A 77 -18.26 25.62 6.43
CA VAL A 77 -17.52 24.83 7.43
C VAL A 77 -18.05 23.39 7.49
N SER A 78 -19.38 23.24 7.50
CA SER A 78 -20.02 21.92 7.53
C SER A 78 -19.74 21.12 6.26
N GLN A 79 -19.75 21.78 5.10
CA GLN A 79 -19.36 21.17 3.83
C GLN A 79 -17.89 20.75 3.86
N GLN A 80 -16.99 21.62 4.32
CA GLN A 80 -15.57 21.33 4.39
C GLN A 80 -15.29 20.15 5.33
N GLN A 81 -15.98 20.07 6.47
CA GLN A 81 -15.88 18.94 7.38
C GLN A 81 -16.25 17.61 6.69
N ARG A 82 -17.31 17.59 5.89
CA ARG A 82 -17.68 16.40 5.09
C ARG A 82 -16.60 16.02 4.07
N GLN A 83 -15.93 17.01 3.45
CA GLN A 83 -14.83 16.75 2.52
C GLN A 83 -13.62 16.13 3.23
N VAL A 84 -13.25 16.65 4.41
CA VAL A 84 -12.18 16.08 5.25
C VAL A 84 -12.47 14.62 5.59
N GLU A 85 -13.68 14.33 6.06
CA GLU A 85 -14.06 12.97 6.41
C GLU A 85 -14.07 12.02 5.20
N ALA A 86 -14.55 12.51 4.04
CA ALA A 86 -14.52 11.73 2.81
C ALA A 86 -13.08 11.42 2.36
N ALA A 87 -12.19 12.41 2.43
CA ALA A 87 -10.77 12.21 2.12
C ALA A 87 -10.11 11.22 3.08
N GLN A 88 -10.38 11.32 4.39
CA GLN A 88 -9.87 10.39 5.40
C GLN A 88 -10.38 8.95 5.17
N ARG A 89 -11.67 8.78 4.85
CA ARG A 89 -12.23 7.46 4.49
C ARG A 89 -11.56 6.90 3.24
N GLY A 90 -11.32 7.73 2.23
CA GLY A 90 -10.61 7.34 1.01
C GLY A 90 -9.18 6.85 1.30
N VAL A 91 -8.42 7.60 2.11
CA VAL A 91 -7.07 7.22 2.55
C VAL A 91 -7.10 5.88 3.31
N ALA A 92 -8.05 5.69 4.22
CA ALA A 92 -8.18 4.45 4.97
C ALA A 92 -8.44 3.24 4.05
N ALA A 93 -9.32 3.40 3.05
CA ALA A 93 -9.63 2.35 2.08
C ALA A 93 -8.40 1.99 1.23
N VAL A 94 -7.69 2.98 0.68
CA VAL A 94 -6.48 2.74 -0.12
C VAL A 94 -5.37 2.11 0.73
N ARG A 95 -5.22 2.52 2.00
CA ARG A 95 -4.25 1.92 2.93
C ARG A 95 -4.54 0.44 3.16
N GLN A 96 -5.82 0.05 3.32
CA GLN A 96 -6.17 -1.36 3.43
C GLN A 96 -5.90 -2.14 2.14
N ALA A 97 -6.22 -1.58 0.97
CA ALA A 97 -5.92 -2.19 -0.31
C ALA A 97 -4.41 -2.39 -0.51
N LEU A 98 -3.59 -1.40 -0.14
CA LEU A 98 -2.13 -1.48 -0.20
C LEU A 98 -1.60 -2.63 0.68
N MET A 99 -2.08 -2.74 1.91
CA MET A 99 -1.69 -3.83 2.82
C MET A 99 -2.01 -5.21 2.21
N GLN A 100 -3.18 -5.38 1.58
CA GLN A 100 -3.54 -6.63 0.90
C GLN A 100 -2.63 -6.91 -0.31
N ALA A 101 -2.28 -5.88 -1.09
CA ALA A 101 -1.35 -6.01 -2.22
C ALA A 101 0.05 -6.42 -1.75
N GLU A 102 0.55 -5.85 -0.65
CA GLU A 102 1.83 -6.22 -0.03
C GLU A 102 1.82 -7.69 0.43
N GLN A 103 0.75 -8.13 1.10
CA GLN A 103 0.58 -9.54 1.49
C GLN A 103 0.59 -10.49 0.29
N ARG A 104 -0.06 -10.09 -0.81
CA ARG A 104 -0.07 -10.86 -2.06
C ARG A 104 1.34 -10.98 -2.65
N VAL A 105 2.08 -9.88 -2.72
CA VAL A 105 3.48 -9.87 -3.18
C VAL A 105 4.34 -10.80 -2.32
N ALA A 106 4.25 -10.70 -0.99
CA ALA A 106 5.00 -11.55 -0.07
C ALA A 106 4.66 -13.05 -0.25
N SER A 107 3.38 -13.37 -0.41
CA SER A 107 2.91 -14.74 -0.62
C SER A 107 3.44 -15.35 -1.92
N ILE A 108 3.42 -14.59 -3.02
CA ILE A 108 3.96 -15.04 -4.32
C ILE A 108 5.47 -15.25 -4.22
N ARG A 109 6.21 -14.34 -3.57
CA ARG A 109 7.66 -14.49 -3.34
C ARG A 109 7.99 -15.77 -2.58
N LYS A 110 7.27 -16.04 -1.49
CA LYS A 110 7.44 -17.25 -0.69
C LYS A 110 7.17 -18.52 -1.50
N LEU A 111 6.13 -18.51 -2.34
CA LEU A 111 5.83 -19.64 -3.22
C LEU A 111 6.95 -19.88 -4.26
N MET A 112 7.49 -18.80 -4.84
CA MET A 112 8.61 -18.90 -5.78
C MET A 112 9.87 -19.46 -5.12
N GLU A 113 10.19 -19.01 -3.91
CA GLU A 113 11.31 -19.52 -3.12
C GLU A 113 11.18 -21.02 -2.85
N ARG A 114 10.00 -21.46 -2.38
CA ARG A 114 9.71 -22.88 -2.16
C ARG A 114 9.91 -23.71 -3.44
N ARG A 115 9.41 -23.22 -4.58
CA ARG A 115 9.51 -23.94 -5.86
C ARG A 115 10.96 -24.02 -6.36
N ARG A 116 11.77 -23.00 -6.12
CA ARG A 116 13.21 -23.02 -6.39
C ARG A 116 13.91 -24.07 -5.52
N ALA A 117 13.63 -24.09 -4.22
CA ALA A 117 14.20 -25.08 -3.30
C ALA A 117 13.80 -26.52 -3.67
N GLU A 118 12.55 -26.76 -4.06
CA GLU A 118 12.08 -28.06 -4.54
C GLU A 118 12.80 -28.50 -5.82
N THR A 119 13.03 -27.57 -6.75
CA THR A 119 13.75 -27.83 -8.01
C THR A 119 15.22 -28.18 -7.73
N LEU A 120 15.89 -27.41 -6.88
CA LEU A 120 17.29 -27.65 -6.50
C LEU A 120 17.45 -29.03 -5.84
N ARG A 121 16.59 -29.35 -4.85
CA ARG A 121 16.60 -30.67 -4.21
C ARG A 121 16.33 -31.82 -5.19
N ALA A 122 15.52 -31.59 -6.22
CA ALA A 122 15.26 -32.60 -7.24
C ALA A 122 16.47 -32.80 -8.16
N GLN A 123 17.22 -31.74 -8.46
CA GLN A 123 18.48 -31.80 -9.22
C GLN A 123 19.56 -32.52 -8.41
N GLU A 124 19.79 -32.12 -7.15
CA GLU A 124 20.74 -32.79 -6.25
C GLU A 124 20.49 -34.30 -6.14
N ARG A 125 19.22 -34.72 -6.02
CA ARG A 125 18.86 -36.15 -6.01
C ARG A 125 19.14 -36.86 -7.33
N ARG A 126 19.01 -36.19 -8.47
CA ARG A 126 19.32 -36.78 -9.79
C ARG A 126 20.83 -36.91 -9.97
N ASP A 127 21.58 -35.88 -9.61
CA ASP A 127 23.04 -35.82 -9.74
C ASP A 127 23.71 -36.85 -8.83
N GLN A 128 23.20 -37.04 -7.60
CA GLN A 128 23.66 -38.09 -6.69
C GLN A 128 23.44 -39.48 -7.29
N ARG A 129 22.22 -39.77 -7.80
CA ARG A 129 21.92 -41.08 -8.42
C ARG A 129 22.82 -41.38 -9.60
N GLN A 130 23.04 -40.39 -10.48
CA GLN A 130 23.92 -40.55 -11.63
C GLN A 130 25.36 -40.82 -11.18
N THR A 131 25.82 -40.13 -10.15
CA THR A 131 27.16 -40.35 -9.57
C THR A 131 27.30 -41.76 -9.00
N ASP A 132 26.31 -42.23 -8.25
CA ASP A 132 26.29 -43.57 -7.66
C ASP A 132 26.31 -44.67 -8.74
N GLU A 133 25.51 -44.51 -9.81
CA GLU A 133 25.50 -45.42 -10.95
C GLU A 133 26.88 -45.48 -11.66
N THR A 134 27.51 -44.32 -11.85
CA THR A 134 28.82 -44.25 -12.50
C THR A 134 29.90 -44.91 -11.63
N ALA A 135 29.85 -44.69 -10.31
CA ALA A 135 30.76 -45.33 -9.36
C ALA A 135 30.60 -46.85 -9.35
N GLN A 136 29.36 -47.36 -9.32
CA GLN A 136 29.08 -48.80 -9.39
C GLN A 136 29.62 -49.42 -10.69
N GLN A 137 29.39 -48.77 -11.84
CA GLN A 137 29.92 -49.23 -13.13
C GLN A 137 31.46 -49.30 -13.15
N GLN A 138 32.14 -48.31 -12.56
CA GLN A 138 33.59 -48.32 -12.44
C GLN A 138 34.10 -49.47 -11.56
N VAL A 139 33.45 -49.72 -10.42
CA VAL A 139 33.78 -50.85 -9.53
C VAL A 139 33.59 -52.19 -10.25
N LEU A 140 32.46 -52.38 -10.93
CA LEU A 140 32.18 -53.58 -11.74
C LEU A 140 33.23 -53.79 -12.86
N ARG A 141 33.64 -52.72 -13.54
CA ARG A 141 34.71 -52.78 -14.55
C ARG A 141 36.04 -53.20 -13.96
N ARG A 142 36.45 -52.63 -12.81
CA ARG A 142 37.70 -52.99 -12.12
C ARG A 142 37.68 -54.45 -11.66
N ALA A 143 36.56 -54.92 -11.10
CA ALA A 143 36.40 -56.31 -10.68
C ALA A 143 36.57 -57.28 -11.85
N ARG A 144 35.97 -56.98 -13.01
CA ARG A 144 36.14 -57.78 -14.24
C ARG A 144 37.58 -57.79 -14.76
N GLN A 145 38.28 -56.65 -14.71
CA GLN A 145 39.68 -56.55 -15.15
C GLN A 145 40.65 -57.30 -14.22
N GLY A 146 40.39 -57.33 -12.91
CA GLY A 146 41.16 -58.13 -11.95
C GLY A 146 41.00 -59.64 -12.17
N LEU A 147 39.80 -60.08 -12.55
CA LEU A 147 39.52 -61.50 -12.87
C LEU A 147 40.18 -61.96 -14.19
N SER A 148 40.41 -61.07 -15.15
CA SER A 148 41.07 -61.38 -16.43
C SER A 148 42.60 -61.46 -16.36
N LEU A 149 43.23 -61.03 -15.26
CA LEU A 149 44.69 -61.07 -15.07
C LEU A 149 45.16 -62.32 -14.29
N GLN A 150 44.25 -63.21 -13.90
CA GLN A 150 44.54 -64.44 -13.14
C GLN A 150 44.44 -65.73 -13.98
N HIS A 151 44.25 -65.63 -15.29
CA HIS A 151 44.33 -66.73 -16.25
C HIS A 151 45.46 -66.43 -17.24
#